data_AF-A0AAQ4F0C7-F1
#
_entry.id   AF-A0AAQ4F0C7-F1
#
_cell.length_a   1.000
_cell.length_b   1.000
_cell.length_c   1.000
_cell.angle_alpha   90.00
_cell.angle_beta   90.00
_cell.angle_gamma   90.00
#
_symmetry.space_group_name_H-M   'P 1'
#
loop_
_entity.id
_entity.type
_entity.pdbx_description
1 polymer ?
#
loop_
_entity_poly.entity_id
_entity_poly.type
_entity_poly.pdbx_seq_one_letter_code
_entity_poly.pdbx_strand_id
1 'polypeptide(L)'
;MQRFVASLFPLCVLLSFCDPALCLGEVIYAINAGGEEHVDLHGIRYKRDPLFGKVGTASDYGKLLVIGRAHKNDHILYQTERYHTATFGYEIPVNKDGDYVLVLKFCEVYFDSPGRKVFDVVLNGQHTVVADLDIHAKVGRGVAHDEHIAFSIKGNKLRINGEESTHDGKIKVEFIKGYRDNPKINAIYVMRGTLDDVPEMPPLEELDEEDEEEEEDSPASHGSGDSAHGSQQQPRRPSGPRSPNPYTGDDSSALLPIFVAIGAFIPLLFCLCKL
;
A
#
# COMPACT_ATOMS: atom_id res chain seq x y z
N MET A 1 -6.43 -53.68 -62.28
CA MET A 1 -7.70 -53.24 -61.67
C MET A 1 -7.43 -53.02 -60.19
N GLN A 2 -7.75 -51.83 -59.64
CA GLN A 2 -7.81 -51.51 -58.19
C GLN A 2 -6.47 -51.60 -57.40
N ARG A 3 -6.06 -50.68 -56.51
CA ARG A 3 -6.59 -49.41 -56.01
C ARG A 3 -5.48 -48.71 -55.21
N PHE A 4 -5.30 -47.40 -55.43
CA PHE A 4 -4.58 -46.48 -54.55
C PHE A 4 -5.31 -46.39 -53.19
N VAL A 5 -4.56 -46.36 -52.09
CA VAL A 5 -5.04 -45.88 -50.79
C VAL A 5 -4.06 -44.83 -50.31
N ALA A 6 -4.44 -43.56 -50.49
CA ALA A 6 -3.76 -42.41 -49.90
C ALA A 6 -4.25 -42.29 -48.45
N SER A 7 -3.32 -42.38 -47.49
CA SER A 7 -3.57 -42.06 -46.08
C SER A 7 -3.33 -40.57 -45.87
N LEU A 8 -4.40 -39.84 -45.56
CA LEU A 8 -4.39 -38.42 -45.23
C LEU A 8 -4.09 -38.28 -43.73
N PHE A 9 -2.93 -37.75 -43.37
CA PHE A 9 -2.65 -37.30 -42.01
C PHE A 9 -3.14 -35.85 -41.88
N PRO A 10 -4.02 -35.49 -40.91
CA PRO A 10 -4.31 -34.11 -40.63
C PRO A 10 -3.14 -33.52 -39.83
N LEU A 11 -2.44 -32.57 -40.44
CA LEU A 11 -1.47 -31.70 -39.78
C LEU A 11 -2.25 -30.77 -38.85
N CYS A 12 -2.33 -31.10 -37.56
CA CYS A 12 -2.78 -30.17 -36.53
C CYS A 12 -1.77 -29.03 -36.43
N VAL A 13 -2.05 -27.94 -37.14
CA VAL A 13 -1.39 -26.64 -36.95
C VAL A 13 -1.85 -26.13 -35.58
N LEU A 14 -1.01 -26.31 -34.57
CA LEU A 14 -1.09 -25.59 -33.30
C LEU A 14 -0.88 -24.10 -33.60
N LEU A 15 -1.98 -23.38 -33.82
CA LEU A 15 -2.01 -21.93 -33.73
C LEU A 15 -1.68 -21.57 -32.29
N SER A 16 -0.40 -21.30 -32.04
CA SER A 16 0.06 -20.62 -30.85
C SER A 16 -0.53 -19.21 -30.92
N PHE A 17 -1.65 -19.01 -30.22
CA PHE A 17 -2.13 -17.68 -29.89
C PHE A 17 -1.05 -17.06 -29.01
N CYS A 18 -0.12 -16.35 -29.65
CA CYS A 18 0.74 -15.41 -28.96
C CYS A 18 -0.19 -14.24 -28.63
N ASP A 19 -0.83 -14.30 -27.46
CA ASP A 19 -1.40 -13.09 -26.87
C ASP A 19 -0.31 -12.02 -26.94
N PRO A 20 -0.59 -10.82 -27.46
CA PRO A 20 0.25 -9.68 -27.20
C PRO A 20 0.03 -9.34 -25.72
N ALA A 21 0.62 -10.14 -24.83
CA ALA A 21 1.03 -9.60 -23.55
C ALA A 21 1.87 -8.38 -23.93
N LEU A 22 1.41 -7.19 -23.55
CA LEU A 22 2.29 -6.05 -23.44
C LEU A 22 3.49 -6.57 -22.66
N CYS A 23 4.59 -6.86 -23.36
CA CYS A 23 5.79 -7.32 -22.70
C CYS A 23 6.24 -6.12 -21.88
N LEU A 24 5.94 -6.13 -20.57
CA LEU A 24 6.78 -5.41 -19.64
C LEU A 24 8.22 -5.73 -20.01
N GLY A 25 9.08 -4.73 -19.94
CA GLY A 25 10.52 -4.93 -20.07
C GLY A 25 11.00 -6.11 -19.20
N GLU A 26 12.14 -6.71 -19.57
CA GLU A 26 12.67 -7.95 -18.98
C GLU A 26 12.68 -7.88 -17.43
N VAL A 27 11.72 -8.53 -16.76
CA VAL A 27 11.70 -8.63 -15.29
C VAL A 27 12.82 -9.56 -14.85
N ILE A 28 13.80 -9.02 -14.11
CA ILE A 28 14.98 -9.77 -13.65
C ILE A 28 14.82 -10.28 -12.21
N TYR A 29 13.92 -9.68 -11.44
CA TYR A 29 13.66 -10.05 -10.05
C TYR A 29 12.24 -9.66 -9.66
N ALA A 30 11.53 -10.52 -8.92
CA ALA A 30 10.23 -10.21 -8.34
C ALA A 30 9.97 -11.09 -7.12
N ILE A 31 9.51 -10.50 -6.01
CA ILE A 31 9.16 -11.21 -4.76
C ILE A 31 7.91 -10.61 -4.11
N ASN A 32 7.08 -11.49 -3.56
CA ASN A 32 5.95 -11.12 -2.71
C ASN A 32 6.40 -11.19 -1.24
N ALA A 33 6.58 -10.03 -0.61
CA ALA A 33 7.12 -9.95 0.74
C ALA A 33 6.08 -10.40 1.78
N GLY A 34 6.52 -11.21 2.73
CA GLY A 34 5.66 -11.88 3.72
C GLY A 34 4.73 -12.95 3.15
N GLY A 35 4.69 -13.12 1.83
CA GLY A 35 3.74 -13.98 1.14
C GLY A 35 4.36 -15.12 0.35
N GLU A 36 3.46 -15.88 -0.27
CA GLU A 36 3.75 -16.98 -1.19
C GLU A 36 4.00 -16.48 -2.62
N GLU A 37 4.41 -17.36 -3.53
CA GLU A 37 4.55 -16.99 -4.95
C GLU A 37 3.20 -16.53 -5.53
N HIS A 38 3.26 -15.59 -6.47
CA HIS A 38 2.10 -15.07 -7.19
C HIS A 38 2.50 -14.69 -8.63
N VAL A 39 1.56 -14.80 -9.56
CA VAL A 39 1.73 -14.26 -10.93
C VAL A 39 0.67 -13.21 -11.13
N ASP A 40 1.10 -11.98 -11.42
CA ASP A 40 0.17 -10.87 -11.59
C ASP A 40 -0.55 -10.89 -12.95
N LEU A 41 -1.49 -9.97 -13.13
CA LEU A 41 -2.22 -9.82 -14.40
C LEU A 41 -1.34 -9.52 -15.62
N HIS A 42 -0.16 -8.95 -15.40
CA HIS A 42 0.78 -8.63 -16.47
C HIS A 42 1.78 -9.76 -16.73
N GLY A 43 1.64 -10.90 -16.04
CA GLY A 43 2.50 -12.06 -16.18
C GLY A 43 3.80 -11.99 -15.36
N ILE A 44 3.97 -11.00 -14.49
CA ILE A 44 5.13 -10.91 -13.59
C ILE A 44 5.01 -12.01 -12.53
N ARG A 45 5.97 -12.93 -12.53
CA ARG A 45 6.06 -13.99 -11.52
C ARG A 45 6.84 -13.52 -10.29
N TYR A 46 6.11 -13.13 -9.25
CA TYR A 46 6.63 -12.88 -7.92
C TYR A 46 6.95 -14.20 -7.21
N LYS A 47 8.21 -14.39 -6.81
CA LYS A 47 8.61 -15.54 -6.00
C LYS A 47 8.17 -15.35 -4.54
N ARG A 48 8.07 -16.46 -3.80
CA ARG A 48 7.95 -16.43 -2.33
C ARG A 48 9.07 -15.58 -1.72
N ASP A 49 8.75 -14.88 -0.63
CA ASP A 49 9.72 -14.09 0.12
C ASP A 49 10.98 -14.88 0.55
N PRO A 50 12.19 -14.51 0.09
CA PRO A 50 13.43 -15.22 0.44
C PRO A 50 13.86 -15.06 1.91
N LEU A 51 13.30 -14.06 2.60
CA LEU A 51 13.57 -13.76 4.01
C LEU A 51 12.61 -14.48 4.97
N PHE A 52 11.65 -15.26 4.45
CA PHE A 52 10.71 -16.02 5.26
C PHE A 52 11.43 -16.91 6.29
N GLY A 53 11.06 -16.77 7.56
CA GLY A 53 11.68 -17.48 8.69
C GLY A 53 13.11 -17.06 9.05
N LYS A 54 13.64 -15.97 8.46
CA LYS A 54 15.02 -15.52 8.68
C LYS A 54 15.12 -14.10 9.26
N VAL A 55 14.52 -13.11 8.58
CA VAL A 55 14.68 -11.69 8.91
C VAL A 55 13.31 -11.03 8.92
N GLY A 56 12.98 -10.33 10.01
CA GLY A 56 11.69 -9.64 10.16
C GLY A 56 10.50 -10.58 10.28
N THR A 57 9.32 -9.98 10.33
CA THR A 57 8.05 -10.65 10.54
C THR A 57 7.22 -10.59 9.27
N ALA A 58 6.76 -11.75 8.80
CA ALA A 58 5.74 -11.83 7.76
C ALA A 58 4.37 -11.57 8.39
N SER A 59 3.54 -10.78 7.72
CA SER A 59 2.17 -10.47 8.13
C SER A 59 1.24 -10.60 6.93
N ASP A 60 0.05 -11.13 7.17
CA ASP A 60 -1.05 -11.19 6.21
C ASP A 60 -2.28 -10.44 6.69
N TYR A 61 -2.09 -9.50 7.62
CA TYR A 61 -3.15 -8.66 8.19
C TYR A 61 -3.97 -7.93 7.12
N GLY A 62 -3.33 -7.57 6.00
CA GLY A 62 -3.98 -6.92 4.88
C GLY A 62 -5.05 -7.77 4.19
N LYS A 63 -5.04 -9.10 4.34
CA LYS A 63 -6.08 -9.99 3.77
C LYS A 63 -7.50 -9.72 4.29
N LEU A 64 -7.62 -8.95 5.37
CA LEU A 64 -8.91 -8.49 5.90
C LEU A 64 -9.53 -7.37 5.07
N LEU A 65 -8.76 -6.77 4.16
CA LEU A 65 -9.14 -5.60 3.37
C LEU A 65 -9.26 -5.94 1.89
N VAL A 66 -10.20 -5.29 1.23
CA VAL A 66 -10.19 -5.13 -0.23
C VAL A 66 -9.21 -4.01 -0.53
N ILE A 67 -8.26 -4.25 -1.44
CA ILE A 67 -7.22 -3.26 -1.73
C ILE A 67 -7.67 -2.32 -2.85
N GLY A 68 -7.80 -1.03 -2.55
CA GLY A 68 -8.09 0.02 -3.52
C GLY A 68 -6.94 0.20 -4.51
N ARG A 69 -7.25 0.65 -5.74
CA ARG A 69 -6.31 0.84 -6.88
C ARG A 69 -5.58 -0.43 -7.37
N ALA A 70 -5.83 -1.59 -6.77
CA ALA A 70 -5.31 -2.86 -7.23
C ALA A 70 -6.42 -3.75 -7.77
N HIS A 71 -6.14 -4.49 -8.86
CA HIS A 71 -7.06 -5.48 -9.35
C HIS A 71 -7.19 -6.65 -8.34
N LYS A 72 -8.38 -7.23 -8.22
CA LYS A 72 -8.69 -8.30 -7.25
C LYS A 72 -7.72 -9.49 -7.27
N ASN A 73 -7.21 -9.85 -8.45
CA ASN A 73 -6.27 -10.97 -8.59
C ASN A 73 -4.88 -10.63 -8.02
N ASP A 74 -4.55 -9.36 -7.93
CA ASP A 74 -3.23 -8.86 -7.51
C ASP A 74 -3.27 -8.24 -6.10
N HIS A 75 -4.43 -8.27 -5.44
CA HIS A 75 -4.57 -7.84 -4.04
C HIS A 75 -3.55 -8.50 -3.13
N ILE A 76 -3.21 -9.77 -3.38
CA ILE A 76 -2.25 -10.50 -2.55
C ILE A 76 -0.88 -9.80 -2.47
N LEU A 77 -0.46 -9.09 -3.52
CA LEU A 77 0.80 -8.34 -3.56
C LEU A 77 0.80 -7.08 -2.68
N TYR A 78 -0.36 -6.72 -2.14
CA TYR A 78 -0.58 -5.59 -1.22
C TYR A 78 -1.20 -6.04 0.12
N GLN A 79 -1.64 -7.29 0.23
CA GLN A 79 -2.23 -7.84 1.45
C GLN A 79 -1.23 -8.57 2.35
N THR A 80 -0.16 -9.14 1.77
CA THR A 80 0.97 -9.66 2.53
C THR A 80 2.09 -8.65 2.61
N GLU A 81 2.81 -8.66 3.72
CA GLU A 81 3.93 -7.77 3.96
C GLU A 81 5.03 -8.42 4.78
N ARG A 82 6.25 -7.91 4.62
CA ARG A 82 7.31 -8.06 5.61
C ARG A 82 7.54 -6.73 6.30
N TYR A 83 7.53 -6.75 7.63
CA TYR A 83 8.00 -5.63 8.44
C TYR A 83 9.13 -6.06 9.37
N HIS A 84 9.87 -5.10 9.91
CA HIS A 84 10.92 -5.40 10.88
C HIS A 84 11.03 -4.30 11.95
N THR A 85 11.37 -4.67 13.17
CA THR A 85 11.63 -3.73 14.28
C THR A 85 12.95 -2.95 14.16
N ALA A 86 13.69 -3.16 13.08
CA ALA A 86 15.00 -2.59 12.78
C ALA A 86 15.14 -2.42 11.26
N THR A 87 16.23 -1.81 10.79
CA THR A 87 16.53 -1.73 9.37
C THR A 87 16.72 -3.14 8.79
N PHE A 88 16.09 -3.40 7.63
CA PHE A 88 16.23 -4.65 6.90
C PHE A 88 16.21 -4.38 5.39
N GLY A 89 16.58 -5.37 4.58
CA GLY A 89 16.65 -5.16 3.14
C GLY A 89 16.80 -6.43 2.33
N TYR A 90 16.79 -6.26 1.01
CA TYR A 90 16.94 -7.32 0.02
C TYR A 90 18.19 -7.08 -0.81
N GLU A 91 18.97 -8.14 -1.05
CA GLU A 91 20.01 -8.15 -2.07
C GLU A 91 19.46 -8.71 -3.37
N ILE A 92 19.55 -7.92 -4.44
CA ILE A 92 18.98 -8.24 -5.74
C ILE A 92 20.11 -8.34 -6.76
N PRO A 93 20.33 -9.51 -7.40
CA PRO A 93 21.32 -9.65 -8.46
C PRO A 93 20.97 -8.81 -9.69
N VAL A 94 21.89 -7.97 -10.15
CA VAL A 94 21.79 -7.14 -11.36
C VAL A 94 23.13 -7.20 -12.09
N ASN A 95 23.30 -8.21 -12.96
CA ASN A 95 24.61 -8.59 -13.51
C ASN A 95 24.90 -8.03 -14.92
N LYS A 96 24.01 -7.22 -15.48
CA LYS A 96 24.14 -6.68 -16.84
C LYS A 96 24.10 -5.16 -16.80
N ASP A 97 24.82 -4.54 -17.73
CA ASP A 97 24.67 -3.11 -17.98
C ASP A 97 23.30 -2.82 -18.61
N GLY A 98 22.72 -1.69 -18.23
CA GLY A 98 21.44 -1.23 -18.76
C GLY A 98 20.72 -0.28 -17.81
N ASP A 99 19.58 0.21 -18.30
CA ASP A 99 18.62 0.97 -17.53
C ASP A 99 17.63 0.00 -16.87
N TYR A 100 17.24 0.34 -15.65
CA TYR A 100 16.39 -0.47 -14.79
C TYR A 100 15.39 0.39 -14.07
N VAL A 101 14.24 -0.22 -13.73
CA VAL A 101 13.31 0.32 -12.76
C VAL A 101 13.14 -0.68 -11.62
N LEU A 102 13.38 -0.20 -10.40
CA LEU A 102 12.98 -0.86 -9.16
C LEU A 102 11.58 -0.37 -8.79
N VAL A 103 10.64 -1.29 -8.68
CA VAL A 103 9.27 -0.99 -8.26
C VAL A 103 9.02 -1.61 -6.90
N LEU A 104 8.62 -0.76 -5.95
CA LEU A 104 8.32 -1.11 -4.57
C LEU A 104 6.83 -0.93 -4.33
N LYS A 105 6.15 -2.01 -3.96
CA LYS A 105 4.71 -2.04 -3.71
C LYS A 105 4.44 -1.97 -2.21
N PHE A 106 3.54 -1.06 -1.83
CA PHE A 106 3.18 -0.77 -0.45
C PHE A 106 1.65 -0.68 -0.28
N CYS A 107 1.19 -1.04 0.92
CA CYS A 107 -0.15 -0.75 1.39
C CYS A 107 -0.11 -0.57 2.92
N GLU A 108 -0.64 0.55 3.42
CA GLU A 108 -0.90 0.69 4.85
C GLU A 108 -2.19 -0.05 5.17
N VAL A 109 -2.15 -0.96 6.14
CA VAL A 109 -3.29 -1.83 6.48
C VAL A 109 -3.59 -1.81 7.98
N TYR A 110 -2.68 -1.27 8.78
CA TYR A 110 -2.72 -1.31 10.23
C TYR A 110 -3.10 0.03 10.85
N PHE A 111 -2.50 1.14 10.40
CA PHE A 111 -2.82 2.46 10.94
C PHE A 111 -3.93 3.15 10.16
N ASP A 112 -4.81 3.84 10.90
CA ASP A 112 -5.93 4.64 10.36
C ASP A 112 -5.63 6.16 10.38
N SER A 113 -4.36 6.56 10.47
CA SER A 113 -3.97 7.98 10.44
C SER A 113 -2.57 8.19 9.87
N PRO A 114 -2.32 9.36 9.24
CA PRO A 114 -0.99 9.71 8.79
C PRO A 114 -0.07 9.92 9.99
N GLY A 115 1.22 9.80 9.72
CA GLY A 115 2.29 10.07 10.64
C GLY A 115 2.52 9.00 11.69
N ARG A 116 1.91 7.83 11.57
CA ARG A 116 2.09 6.70 12.49
C ARG A 116 3.26 5.81 12.10
N LYS A 117 3.48 5.62 10.80
CA LYS A 117 4.56 4.84 10.22
C LYS A 117 5.29 5.68 9.19
N VAL A 118 6.54 5.99 9.48
CA VAL A 118 7.42 6.73 8.56
C VAL A 118 8.80 6.11 8.58
N PHE A 119 9.33 5.85 7.40
CA PHE A 119 10.63 5.22 7.19
C PHE A 119 11.23 5.62 5.85
N ASP A 120 12.54 5.50 5.71
CA ASP A 120 13.23 5.76 4.45
C ASP A 120 13.47 4.47 3.67
N VAL A 121 13.64 4.60 2.36
CA VAL A 121 14.18 3.56 1.50
C VAL A 121 15.53 4.02 0.94
N VAL A 122 16.55 3.19 1.14
CA VAL A 122 17.92 3.46 0.70
C VAL A 122 18.38 2.38 -0.27
N LEU A 123 19.01 2.79 -1.36
CA LEU A 123 19.64 1.92 -2.35
C LEU A 123 21.16 1.95 -2.18
N ASN A 124 21.76 0.76 -2.14
CA ASN A 124 23.20 0.53 -1.95
C ASN A 124 23.79 1.22 -0.70
N GLY A 125 22.98 1.36 0.36
CA GLY A 125 23.41 1.94 1.64
C GLY A 125 23.77 3.43 1.60
N GLN A 126 23.66 4.09 0.45
CA GLN A 126 24.10 5.48 0.27
C GLN A 126 23.02 6.38 -0.34
N HIS A 127 22.20 5.86 -1.26
CA HIS A 127 21.23 6.69 -1.99
C HIS A 127 19.87 6.60 -1.31
N THR A 128 19.42 7.65 -0.64
CA THR A 128 18.02 7.72 -0.18
C THR A 128 17.12 7.92 -1.40
N VAL A 129 16.39 6.88 -1.77
CA VAL A 129 15.54 6.85 -2.97
C VAL A 129 14.08 7.19 -2.68
N VAL A 130 13.65 6.98 -1.43
CA VAL A 130 12.37 7.46 -0.91
C VAL A 130 12.62 7.95 0.51
N ALA A 131 12.47 9.25 0.77
CA ALA A 131 12.63 9.84 2.09
C ALA A 131 11.27 9.99 2.79
N ASP A 132 11.24 9.80 4.11
CA ASP A 132 10.09 10.00 4.99
C ASP A 132 8.79 9.35 4.44
N LEU A 133 8.87 8.12 3.95
CA LEU A 133 7.72 7.43 3.37
C LEU A 133 6.63 7.19 4.42
N ASP A 134 5.52 7.89 4.23
CA ASP A 134 4.26 7.70 4.95
C ASP A 134 3.18 7.21 3.97
N ILE A 135 2.98 5.89 3.93
CA ILE A 135 2.05 5.27 2.98
C ILE A 135 0.62 5.76 3.22
N HIS A 136 0.21 5.92 4.50
CA HIS A 136 -1.12 6.41 4.83
C HIS A 136 -1.31 7.87 4.39
N ALA A 137 -0.31 8.73 4.59
CA ALA A 137 -0.42 10.12 4.14
C ALA A 137 -0.51 10.23 2.61
N LYS A 138 0.07 9.28 1.86
CA LYS A 138 0.03 9.27 0.40
C LYS A 138 -1.30 8.78 -0.17
N VAL A 139 -1.86 7.70 0.37
CA VAL A 139 -3.01 7.01 -0.27
C VAL A 139 -4.11 6.57 0.71
N GLY A 140 -3.95 6.81 2.01
CA GLY A 140 -4.83 6.28 3.04
C GLY A 140 -4.59 4.81 3.37
N ARG A 141 -5.52 4.22 4.12
CA ARG A 141 -5.47 2.81 4.53
C ARG A 141 -6.17 1.92 3.51
N GLY A 142 -5.59 0.75 3.24
CA GLY A 142 -6.17 -0.26 2.35
C GLY A 142 -6.08 0.11 0.87
N VAL A 143 -5.24 1.08 0.50
CA VAL A 143 -5.05 1.53 -0.88
C VAL A 143 -3.63 1.19 -1.33
N ALA A 144 -3.53 0.62 -2.53
CA ALA A 144 -2.24 0.30 -3.14
C ALA A 144 -1.43 1.57 -3.44
N HIS A 145 -0.13 1.50 -3.18
CA HIS A 145 0.85 2.54 -3.50
C HIS A 145 2.13 1.93 -4.04
N ASP A 146 2.65 2.49 -5.14
CA ASP A 146 3.89 2.04 -5.75
C ASP A 146 4.91 3.20 -5.78
N GLU A 147 6.17 2.88 -5.49
CA GLU A 147 7.31 3.77 -5.75
C GLU A 147 8.10 3.21 -6.92
N HIS A 148 8.36 4.05 -7.93
CA HIS A 148 9.11 3.67 -9.14
C HIS A 148 10.47 4.38 -9.14
N ILE A 149 11.55 3.60 -9.04
CA ILE A 149 12.90 4.11 -8.90
C ILE A 149 13.71 3.72 -10.13
N ALA A 150 13.97 4.68 -11.02
CA ALA A 150 14.83 4.49 -12.18
C ALA A 150 16.31 4.60 -11.81
N PHE A 151 17.12 3.65 -12.29
CA PHE A 151 18.57 3.65 -12.13
C PHE A 151 19.24 3.01 -13.34
N SER A 152 20.54 3.23 -13.50
CA SER A 152 21.32 2.59 -14.56
C SER A 152 22.58 1.93 -14.00
N ILE A 153 22.96 0.81 -14.61
CA ILE A 153 24.23 0.12 -14.38
C ILE A 153 25.09 0.27 -15.63
N LYS A 154 26.31 0.77 -15.45
CA LYS A 154 27.31 0.86 -16.53
C LYS A 154 28.70 0.50 -16.02
N GLY A 155 29.18 -0.68 -16.38
CA GLY A 155 30.34 -1.29 -15.75
C GLY A 155 30.07 -1.54 -14.26
N ASN A 156 31.02 -1.18 -13.40
CA ASN A 156 30.91 -1.36 -11.95
C ASN A 156 30.31 -0.13 -11.25
N LYS A 157 29.41 0.58 -11.91
CA LYS A 157 28.82 1.83 -11.40
C LYS A 157 27.31 1.79 -11.50
N LEU A 158 26.65 2.06 -10.39
CA LEU A 158 25.22 2.36 -10.31
C LEU A 158 25.03 3.87 -10.34
N ARG A 159 24.08 4.35 -11.14
CA ARG A 159 23.69 5.76 -11.20
C ARG A 159 22.22 5.94 -10.94
N ILE A 160 21.90 6.91 -10.09
CA ILE A 160 20.54 7.26 -9.70
C ILE A 160 20.49 8.74 -9.34
N ASN A 161 19.52 9.49 -9.84
CA ASN A 161 19.33 10.92 -9.56
C ASN A 161 20.60 11.80 -9.75
N GLY A 162 21.47 11.42 -10.69
CA GLY A 162 22.75 12.11 -10.93
C GLY A 162 23.88 11.75 -9.96
N GLU A 163 23.59 10.95 -8.93
CA GLU A 163 24.58 10.37 -8.02
C GLU A 163 25.12 9.05 -8.59
N GLU A 164 26.32 8.67 -8.14
CA GLU A 164 27.00 7.45 -8.58
C GLU A 164 27.57 6.70 -7.36
N SER A 165 27.44 5.37 -7.36
CA SER A 165 28.10 4.47 -6.40
C SER A 165 28.70 3.25 -7.11
N THR A 166 29.56 2.53 -6.39
CA THR A 166 30.13 1.27 -6.88
C THR A 166 29.03 0.21 -6.95
N HIS A 167 29.09 -0.61 -8.00
CA HIS A 167 28.23 -1.76 -8.22
C HIS A 167 29.08 -3.02 -8.37
N ASP A 168 28.70 -4.10 -7.68
CA ASP A 168 29.44 -5.37 -7.62
C ASP A 168 28.63 -6.57 -8.16
N GLY A 169 27.59 -6.29 -8.95
CA GLY A 169 26.67 -7.31 -9.50
C GLY A 169 25.40 -7.48 -8.67
N LYS A 170 25.28 -6.80 -7.54
CA LYS A 170 24.04 -6.76 -6.75
C LYS A 170 23.68 -5.33 -6.39
N ILE A 171 22.39 -5.09 -6.23
CA ILE A 171 21.88 -3.90 -5.55
C ILE A 171 21.32 -4.31 -4.19
N LYS A 172 21.41 -3.41 -3.21
CA LYS A 172 20.85 -3.60 -1.87
C LYS A 172 19.76 -2.57 -1.64
N VAL A 173 18.52 -3.02 -1.46
CA VAL A 173 17.38 -2.17 -1.13
C VAL A 173 17.12 -2.30 0.37
N GLU A 174 17.26 -1.21 1.11
CA GLU A 174 17.13 -1.18 2.56
C GLU A 174 15.97 -0.28 3.00
N PHE A 175 15.14 -0.80 3.90
CA PHE A 175 14.07 -0.06 4.54
C PHE A 175 14.55 0.36 5.94
N ILE A 176 14.81 1.66 6.10
CA ILE A 176 15.50 2.21 7.26
C ILE A 176 14.53 2.41 8.41
N LYS A 177 14.84 1.87 9.60
CA LYS A 177 14.02 2.10 10.78
C LYS A 177 14.07 3.58 11.20
N GLY A 178 12.97 4.29 11.00
CA GLY A 178 12.75 5.63 11.54
C GLY A 178 12.41 5.64 13.04
N TYR A 179 12.12 6.82 13.59
CA TYR A 179 11.79 6.98 15.02
C TYR A 179 10.35 6.58 15.38
N ARG A 180 9.47 6.44 14.38
CA ARG A 180 8.06 6.06 14.55
C ARG A 180 7.91 4.54 14.62
N ASP A 181 7.04 3.96 13.79
CA ASP A 181 6.85 2.52 13.73
C ASP A 181 7.84 1.80 12.78
N ASN A 182 7.61 0.52 12.56
CA ASN A 182 8.45 -0.41 11.81
C ASN A 182 8.37 -0.18 10.29
N PRO A 183 9.51 -0.18 9.56
CA PRO A 183 9.52 -0.24 8.10
C PRO A 183 8.85 -1.52 7.61
N LYS A 184 8.23 -1.44 6.42
CA LYS A 184 7.59 -2.58 5.76
C LYS A 184 7.78 -2.54 4.25
N ILE A 185 7.44 -3.64 3.60
CA ILE A 185 7.26 -3.74 2.14
C ILE A 185 6.26 -4.85 1.84
N ASN A 186 5.44 -4.69 0.78
CA ASN A 186 4.48 -5.71 0.36
C ASN A 186 5.00 -6.54 -0.82
N ALA A 187 5.58 -5.91 -1.83
CA ALA A 187 6.25 -6.64 -2.92
C ALA A 187 7.33 -5.79 -3.59
N ILE A 188 8.26 -6.47 -4.26
CA ILE A 188 9.35 -5.83 -5.01
C ILE A 188 9.42 -6.48 -6.37
N TYR A 189 9.63 -5.70 -7.43
CA TYR A 189 10.21 -6.22 -8.66
C TYR A 189 11.21 -5.25 -9.26
N VAL A 190 12.12 -5.81 -10.07
CA VAL A 190 13.10 -5.07 -10.86
C VAL A 190 12.98 -5.54 -12.29
N MET A 191 12.84 -4.57 -13.19
CA MET A 191 12.80 -4.81 -14.62
C MET A 191 13.85 -4.00 -15.34
N ARG A 192 14.34 -4.53 -16.45
CA ARG A 192 15.19 -3.81 -17.38
C ARG A 192 14.30 -2.94 -18.27
N GLY A 193 14.64 -1.66 -18.40
CA GLY A 193 13.86 -0.67 -19.12
C GLY A 193 13.84 0.67 -18.41
N THR A 194 12.87 1.48 -18.79
CA THR A 194 12.64 2.85 -18.32
C THR A 194 11.28 2.94 -17.61
N LEU A 195 10.97 4.10 -17.04
CA LEU A 195 9.68 4.32 -16.37
C LEU A 195 8.48 4.12 -17.30
N ASP A 196 8.63 4.41 -18.59
CA ASP A 196 7.58 4.27 -19.60
C ASP A 196 7.19 2.79 -19.85
N ASP A 197 8.05 1.85 -19.45
CA ASP A 197 7.81 0.42 -19.59
C ASP A 197 7.06 -0.17 -18.38
N VAL A 198 6.85 0.62 -17.33
CA VAL A 198 6.21 0.20 -16.08
C VAL A 198 4.70 0.45 -16.17
N PRO A 199 3.85 -0.55 -15.89
CA PRO A 199 2.41 -0.34 -15.80
C PRO A 199 2.08 0.73 -14.77
N GLU A 200 1.33 1.75 -15.18
CA GLU A 200 0.87 2.78 -14.27
C GLU A 200 -0.23 2.25 -13.35
N MET A 201 -0.17 2.67 -12.09
CA MET A 201 -1.25 2.44 -11.14
C MET A 201 -2.46 3.31 -11.51
N PRO A 202 -3.70 2.81 -11.39
CA PRO A 202 -4.89 3.63 -11.52
C PRO A 202 -4.79 4.90 -10.66
N PRO A 203 -5.39 6.04 -11.08
CA PRO A 203 -5.39 7.24 -10.26
C PRO A 203 -6.08 7.01 -8.91
N LEU A 204 -5.78 7.86 -7.93
CA LEU A 204 -6.56 7.90 -6.70
C LEU A 204 -7.95 8.42 -7.06
N GLU A 205 -9.00 7.75 -6.57
CA GLU A 205 -10.35 8.28 -6.63
C GLU A 205 -10.39 9.48 -5.67
N GLU A 206 -10.62 10.68 -6.22
CA GLU A 206 -10.95 11.85 -5.42
C GLU A 206 -12.36 11.59 -4.89
N LEU A 207 -12.49 11.44 -3.57
CA LEU A 207 -13.81 11.45 -2.94
C LEU A 207 -14.28 12.91 -3.00
N ASP A 208 -15.28 13.19 -3.83
CA ASP A 208 -15.93 14.50 -3.86
C ASP A 208 -16.52 14.76 -2.46
N GLU A 209 -16.16 15.88 -1.84
CA GLU A 209 -16.58 16.27 -0.47
C GLU A 209 -18.11 16.41 -0.30
N GLU A 210 -18.89 16.29 -1.39
CA GLU A 210 -20.34 16.45 -1.42
C GLU A 210 -21.09 15.24 -0.81
N ASP A 211 -20.48 14.06 -0.72
CA ASP A 211 -21.13 12.85 -0.17
C ASP A 211 -21.14 12.80 1.38
N GLU A 212 -20.39 13.66 2.07
CA GLU A 212 -20.36 13.70 3.54
C GLU A 212 -21.50 14.58 4.14
N GLU A 213 -22.10 15.49 3.37
CA GLU A 213 -23.15 16.39 3.87
C GLU A 213 -24.58 15.81 3.78
N GLU A 214 -24.81 14.74 3.01
CA GLU A 214 -26.17 14.19 2.79
C GLU A 214 -26.71 13.33 3.96
N GLU A 215 -25.90 12.95 4.96
CA GLU A 215 -26.39 12.17 6.12
C GLU A 215 -26.96 13.03 7.27
N GLU A 216 -26.85 14.37 7.24
CA GLU A 216 -27.34 15.23 8.34
C GLU A 216 -28.76 15.81 8.14
N ASP A 217 -29.35 15.78 6.95
CA ASP A 217 -30.59 16.52 6.69
C ASP A 217 -31.81 15.61 6.40
N SER A 218 -32.32 14.97 7.46
CA SER A 218 -33.67 14.38 7.46
C SER A 218 -34.59 15.16 8.42
N PRO A 219 -35.45 16.06 7.94
CA PRO A 219 -36.36 16.80 8.81
C PRO A 219 -37.53 15.91 9.26
N ALA A 220 -37.75 15.89 10.56
CA ALA A 220 -38.93 15.30 11.18
C ALA A 220 -40.18 16.14 10.86
N SER A 221 -41.26 15.51 10.38
CA SER A 221 -42.60 16.08 10.46
C SER A 221 -43.66 15.03 10.82
N HIS A 222 -44.44 15.37 11.84
CA HIS A 222 -45.55 14.65 12.44
C HIS A 222 -46.75 14.39 11.50
N GLY A 223 -47.54 13.34 11.82
CA GLY A 223 -49.00 13.39 11.64
C GLY A 223 -49.69 12.10 11.15
N SER A 224 -50.14 11.28 12.11
CA SER A 224 -51.28 10.34 12.14
C SER A 224 -52.13 10.07 10.89
N GLY A 225 -52.46 8.78 10.64
CA GLY A 225 -53.71 8.39 9.97
C GLY A 225 -53.72 7.03 9.26
N ASP A 226 -54.09 5.99 10.00
CA ASP A 226 -54.77 4.71 9.64
C ASP A 226 -54.92 4.27 8.17
N SER A 227 -54.53 3.01 7.86
CA SER A 227 -55.33 1.95 7.19
C SER A 227 -54.48 0.84 6.55
N ALA A 228 -55.00 -0.38 6.66
CA ALA A 228 -54.41 -1.69 6.33
C ALA A 228 -54.06 -1.96 4.84
N HIS A 229 -53.01 -2.74 4.58
CA HIS A 229 -53.09 -4.15 4.12
C HIS A 229 -51.67 -4.78 4.05
N GLY A 230 -51.58 -6.11 4.06
CA GLY A 230 -50.40 -6.85 4.52
C GLY A 230 -49.49 -7.45 3.44
N SER A 231 -48.31 -7.90 3.88
CA SER A 231 -47.59 -9.07 3.32
C SER A 231 -46.43 -9.47 4.26
N GLN A 232 -46.11 -10.75 4.22
CA GLN A 232 -45.31 -11.54 5.17
C GLN A 232 -43.80 -11.25 5.11
N GLN A 233 -43.10 -11.30 6.26
CA GLN A 233 -41.72 -11.81 6.40
C GLN A 233 -41.30 -12.03 7.87
N GLN A 234 -40.39 -12.98 8.07
CA GLN A 234 -39.99 -13.72 9.30
C GLN A 234 -39.42 -12.89 10.49
N PRO A 235 -39.36 -13.47 11.71
CA PRO A 235 -39.15 -12.71 12.95
C PRO A 235 -37.67 -12.44 13.26
N ARG A 236 -37.32 -11.17 13.50
CA ARG A 236 -36.05 -10.77 14.12
C ARG A 236 -36.24 -10.60 15.63
N ARG A 237 -35.33 -11.21 16.40
CA ARG A 237 -35.26 -11.14 17.87
C ARG A 237 -35.01 -9.69 18.33
N PRO A 238 -35.61 -9.22 19.44
CA PRO A 238 -35.41 -7.85 19.92
C PRO A 238 -34.03 -7.71 20.59
N SER A 239 -33.21 -6.82 20.04
CA SER A 239 -32.01 -6.29 20.70
C SER A 239 -32.44 -5.43 21.89
N GLY A 240 -31.80 -5.60 23.04
CA GLY A 240 -32.08 -4.82 24.25
C GLY A 240 -31.83 -3.31 24.10
N PRO A 241 -32.16 -2.50 25.13
CA PRO A 241 -32.07 -1.05 25.06
C PRO A 241 -30.65 -0.58 24.72
N ARG A 242 -30.53 0.36 23.78
CA ARG A 242 -29.26 1.02 23.44
C ARG A 242 -28.74 1.75 24.69
N SER A 243 -27.56 1.36 25.17
CA SER A 243 -26.85 2.08 26.22
C SER A 243 -26.39 3.45 25.68
N PRO A 244 -26.58 4.54 26.43
CA PRO A 244 -26.12 5.86 26.02
C PRO A 244 -24.60 5.88 25.80
N ASN A 245 -24.16 6.65 24.80
CA ASN A 245 -22.76 6.84 24.46
C ASN A 245 -22.02 7.49 25.66
N PRO A 246 -20.94 6.87 26.20
CA PRO A 246 -20.26 7.33 27.42
C PRO A 246 -19.41 8.60 27.26
N TYR A 247 -19.41 9.24 26.08
CA TYR A 247 -18.58 10.40 25.76
C TYR A 247 -19.36 11.71 25.52
N THR A 248 -20.66 11.77 25.81
CA THR A 248 -21.46 13.00 25.65
C THR A 248 -21.26 14.02 26.78
N GLY A 249 -20.07 14.11 27.36
CA GLY A 249 -19.81 14.90 28.57
C GLY A 249 -18.38 15.40 28.69
N ASP A 250 -17.83 15.99 27.63
CA ASP A 250 -16.54 16.67 27.71
C ASP A 250 -16.70 18.16 27.39
N ASP A 251 -17.14 18.93 28.41
CA ASP A 251 -17.15 20.39 28.41
C ASP A 251 -15.73 20.97 28.59
N SER A 252 -14.76 20.50 27.80
CA SER A 252 -13.37 20.96 27.85
C SER A 252 -13.19 22.40 27.32
N SER A 253 -14.22 22.96 26.67
CA SER A 253 -14.26 24.35 26.18
C SER A 253 -14.49 25.38 27.30
N ALA A 254 -15.00 24.97 28.46
CA ALA A 254 -15.34 25.89 29.56
C ALA A 254 -14.16 26.25 30.48
N LEU A 255 -13.06 25.49 30.43
CA LEU A 255 -11.90 25.65 31.34
C LEU A 255 -10.79 26.56 30.78
N LEU A 256 -10.80 26.81 29.47
CA LEU A 256 -9.81 27.64 28.76
C LEU A 256 -9.72 29.09 29.31
N PRO A 257 -10.83 29.81 29.61
CA PRO A 257 -10.72 31.15 30.20
C PRO A 257 -10.20 31.15 31.65
N ILE A 258 -10.36 30.05 32.40
CA ILE A 258 -9.90 29.93 33.80
C ILE A 258 -8.37 29.80 33.84
N PHE A 259 -7.77 29.00 32.94
CA PHE A 259 -6.31 28.85 32.88
C PHE A 259 -5.60 30.12 32.44
N VAL A 260 -6.20 30.88 31.51
CA VAL A 260 -5.69 32.19 31.09
C VAL A 260 -5.74 33.19 32.25
N ALA A 261 -6.82 33.18 33.04
CA ALA A 261 -6.95 34.04 34.21
C ALA A 261 -5.91 33.73 35.31
N ILE A 262 -5.62 32.44 35.57
CA ILE A 262 -4.62 32.03 36.57
C ILE A 262 -3.19 32.36 36.09
N GLY A 263 -2.88 32.14 34.80
CA GLY A 263 -1.57 32.44 34.22
C GLY A 263 -1.20 33.93 34.23
N ALA A 264 -2.19 34.82 34.09
CA ALA A 264 -1.98 36.27 34.15
C ALA A 264 -1.86 36.81 35.59
N PHE A 265 -2.42 36.11 36.59
CA PHE A 265 -2.48 36.60 37.97
C PHE A 265 -1.19 36.31 38.76
N ILE A 266 -0.50 35.20 38.48
CA ILE A 266 0.71 34.79 39.20
C ILE A 266 1.88 35.78 39.05
N PRO A 267 2.18 36.34 37.86
CA PRO A 267 3.22 37.37 37.72
C PRO A 267 2.86 38.68 38.41
N LEU A 268 1.58 39.08 38.37
CA LEU A 268 1.08 40.31 39.02
C LEU A 268 1.18 40.22 40.55
N LEU A 269 0.87 39.05 41.13
CA LEU A 269 1.01 38.82 42.57
C LEU A 269 2.48 38.85 43.00
N PHE A 270 3.39 38.31 42.18
CA PHE A 270 4.83 38.33 42.45
C PHE A 270 5.43 39.75 42.36
N CYS A 271 4.89 40.61 41.49
CA CYS A 271 5.26 42.02 41.40
C CYS A 271 4.68 42.89 42.54
N LEU A 272 3.53 42.52 43.11
CA LEU A 272 2.92 43.26 44.23
C LEU A 272 3.45 42.84 45.62
N CYS A 273 4.05 41.65 45.74
CA CYS A 273 4.63 41.17 47.00
C CYS A 273 6.14 41.44 47.17
N LYS A 274 6.74 42.25 46.27
CA LYS A 274 8.09 42.83 46.47
C LYS A 274 8.04 44.36 46.53
N LEU A 275 7.39 44.85 47.58
CA LEU A 275 7.57 46.17 48.19
C LEU A 275 7.57 46.00 49.72
#